data_AF-A0A2G9C8Z7-F1
#
_entry.id   AF-A0A2G9C8Z7-F1
#
_cell.length_a   1.000
_cell.length_b   1.000
_cell.length_c   1.000
_cell.angle_alpha   90.00
_cell.angle_beta   90.00
_cell.angle_gamma   90.00
#
_symmetry.space_group_name_H-M   'P 1'
#
loop_
_entity.id
_entity.type
_entity.pdbx_description
1 polymer ?
#
loop_
_entity_poly.entity_id
_entity_poly.type
_entity_poly.pdbx_seq_one_letter_code
_entity_poly.pdbx_strand_id
1 'polypeptide(L)'
;MSHPAPPYLADTKAKGWRFELDYEQVEQSDTWDLAPPGAKPWLLMMWFAAWRQAPCGSLPADEEVLPAKFGMPAELWQQYRRVMLRG
;
A
#
# COMPACT_ATOMS: atom_id res chain seq x y z
N MET A 1 23.86 4.63 4.67
CA MET A 1 23.54 5.28 3.37
C MET A 1 22.47 6.33 3.65
N SER A 2 22.67 7.59 3.26
CA SER A 2 21.65 8.63 3.47
C SER A 2 20.52 8.39 2.47
N HIS A 3 19.32 8.11 2.96
CA HIS A 3 18.14 8.13 2.09
C HIS A 3 17.93 9.54 1.56
N PRO A 4 17.53 9.71 0.28
CA PRO A 4 17.15 11.02 -0.22
C PRO A 4 16.02 11.57 0.65
N ALA A 5 16.09 12.87 0.94
CA ALA A 5 15.00 13.53 1.66
C ALA A 5 13.69 13.33 0.89
N PRO A 6 12.58 12.98 1.57
CA PRO A 6 11.30 12.78 0.89
C PRO A 6 10.94 14.03 0.07
N PRO A 7 10.38 13.86 -1.14
CA PRO A 7 10.03 14.99 -2.01
C PRO A 7 8.95 15.92 -1.41
N TYR A 8 8.30 15.52 -0.32
CA TYR A 8 7.23 16.26 0.34
C TYR A 8 7.43 16.29 1.86
N LEU A 9 6.83 17.27 2.53
CA LEU A 9 6.88 17.41 4.00
C LEU A 9 6.19 16.23 4.70
N ALA A 10 6.67 15.91 5.91
CA ALA A 10 6.18 14.80 6.72
C ALA A 10 4.68 14.87 7.07
N ASP A 11 4.08 16.06 7.05
CA ASP A 11 2.68 16.31 7.39
C ASP A 11 1.75 16.42 6.16
N THR A 12 2.28 16.18 4.95
CA THR A 12 1.52 16.30 3.70
C THR A 12 0.38 15.29 3.66
N LYS A 13 -0.88 15.75 3.76
CA LYS A 13 -2.08 14.93 3.56
C LYS A 13 -2.57 15.02 2.11
N ALA A 14 -3.54 14.18 1.76
CA ALA A 14 -4.23 14.24 0.47
C ALA A 14 -5.00 15.56 0.21
N LYS A 15 -5.05 16.53 1.14
CA LYS A 15 -5.64 17.89 0.95
C LYS A 15 -7.00 17.93 0.23
N GLY A 16 -7.91 17.01 0.57
CA GLY A 16 -9.27 16.96 -0.03
C GLY A 16 -9.35 16.27 -1.40
N TRP A 17 -8.23 15.79 -1.94
CA TRP A 17 -8.21 14.95 -3.14
C TRP A 17 -8.86 13.59 -2.85
N ARG A 18 -9.62 13.11 -3.83
CA ARG A 18 -10.31 11.82 -3.74
C ARG A 18 -9.31 10.69 -3.93
N PHE A 19 -9.61 9.55 -3.32
CA PHE A 19 -8.94 8.31 -3.66
C PHE A 19 -9.53 7.81 -4.99
N GLU A 20 -8.78 7.97 -6.07
CA GLU A 20 -9.17 7.55 -7.42
C GLU A 20 -8.32 6.34 -7.82
N LEU A 21 -8.99 5.34 -8.41
CA LEU A 21 -8.35 4.13 -8.91
C LEU A 21 -8.30 4.21 -10.43
N ASP A 22 -7.09 4.20 -10.97
CA ASP A 22 -6.86 3.93 -12.38
C ASP A 22 -6.87 2.40 -12.58
N TYR A 23 -8.02 1.88 -13.03
CA TYR A 23 -8.19 0.44 -13.21
C TYR A 23 -7.29 -0.11 -14.33
N GLU A 24 -6.94 0.70 -15.34
CA GLU A 24 -6.05 0.28 -16.43
C GLU A 24 -4.64 0.10 -15.90
N GLN A 25 -4.17 1.02 -15.05
CA GLN A 25 -2.87 0.88 -14.38
C GLN A 25 -2.85 -0.33 -13.43
N VAL A 26 -3.95 -0.60 -12.74
CA VAL A 26 -4.08 -1.80 -11.89
C VAL A 26 -3.99 -3.07 -12.74
N GLU A 27 -4.70 -3.14 -13.86
CA GLU A 27 -4.69 -4.30 -14.77
C GLU A 27 -3.35 -4.51 -15.49
N GLN A 28 -2.55 -3.46 -15.67
CA GLN A 28 -1.22 -3.55 -16.28
C GLN A 28 -0.09 -3.85 -15.27
N SER A 29 -0.42 -3.99 -13.99
CA SER A 29 0.58 -4.20 -12.93
C SER A 29 0.99 -5.67 -12.82
N ASP A 30 2.29 -5.96 -12.96
CA ASP A 30 2.86 -7.28 -12.70
C ASP A 30 2.51 -7.80 -11.28
N THR A 31 2.45 -6.90 -10.29
CA THR A 31 2.06 -7.26 -8.92
C THR A 31 0.59 -7.70 -8.85
N TRP A 32 -0.28 -7.07 -9.65
CA TRP A 32 -1.68 -7.47 -9.76
C TRP A 32 -1.85 -8.81 -10.48
N ASP A 33 -1.09 -9.06 -11.54
CA ASP A 33 -1.14 -10.31 -12.29
C ASP A 33 -0.63 -11.51 -11.48
N LEU A 34 0.42 -11.31 -10.68
CA LEU A 34 0.97 -12.33 -9.80
C LEU A 34 0.15 -12.54 -8.52
N ALA A 35 -0.76 -11.62 -8.19
CA ALA A 35 -1.57 -11.73 -7.00
C ALA A 35 -2.68 -12.78 -7.16
N PRO A 36 -2.77 -13.76 -6.24
CA PRO A 36 -3.92 -14.65 -6.22
C PRO A 36 -5.20 -13.84 -5.98
N PRO A 37 -6.38 -14.31 -6.41
CA PRO A 37 -7.64 -13.57 -6.26
C PRO A 37 -7.91 -13.10 -4.82
N GLY A 38 -7.52 -13.89 -3.82
CA GLY A 38 -7.66 -13.53 -2.40
C GLY A 38 -6.75 -12.38 -1.93
N ALA A 39 -5.64 -12.10 -2.62
CA ALA A 39 -4.71 -11.03 -2.28
C ALA A 39 -5.08 -9.68 -2.93
N LYS A 40 -5.79 -9.70 -4.07
CA LYS A 40 -6.13 -8.49 -4.84
C LYS A 40 -6.91 -7.44 -4.03
N PRO A 41 -7.94 -7.78 -3.22
CA PRO A 41 -8.60 -6.81 -2.36
C PRO A 41 -7.63 -6.16 -1.35
N TRP A 42 -6.66 -6.92 -0.85
CA TRP A 42 -5.68 -6.41 0.12
C TRP A 42 -4.65 -5.46 -0.50
N LEU A 43 -4.30 -5.63 -1.78
CA LEU A 43 -3.50 -4.64 -2.50
C LEU A 43 -4.22 -3.29 -2.59
N LEU A 44 -5.52 -3.29 -2.92
CA LEU A 44 -6.32 -2.06 -2.96
C LEU A 44 -6.49 -1.45 -1.57
N MET A 45 -6.70 -2.28 -0.54
CA MET A 45 -6.78 -1.83 0.85
C MET A 45 -5.48 -1.21 1.34
N MET A 46 -4.32 -1.77 0.96
CA MET A 46 -3.01 -1.20 1.26
C MET A 46 -2.85 0.18 0.60
N TRP A 47 -3.23 0.32 -0.68
CA TRP A 47 -3.17 1.60 -1.39
C TRP A 47 -4.08 2.65 -0.72
N PHE A 48 -5.31 2.28 -0.37
CA PHE A 48 -6.21 3.15 0.38
C PHE A 48 -5.64 3.56 1.74
N ALA A 49 -5.03 2.63 2.48
CA ALA A 49 -4.40 2.92 3.77
C ALA A 49 -3.22 3.88 3.63
N ALA A 50 -2.41 3.72 2.58
CA ALA A 50 -1.30 4.62 2.24
C ALA A 50 -1.81 6.02 1.91
N TRP A 51 -2.86 6.13 1.09
CA TRP A 51 -3.50 7.40 0.72
C TRP A 51 -3.99 8.19 1.95
N ARG A 52 -4.44 7.50 2.99
CA ARG A 52 -4.91 8.11 4.23
C ARG A 52 -3.81 8.50 5.21
N GLN A 53 -2.57 8.06 5.01
CA GLN A 53 -1.47 8.41 5.92
C GLN A 53 -1.10 9.90 5.78
N ALA A 54 -0.35 10.38 6.79
CA ALA A 54 0.42 11.61 6.71
C ALA A 54 1.89 11.21 6.96
N PRO A 55 2.77 11.25 5.93
CA PRO A 55 2.52 11.69 4.55
C PRO A 55 1.55 10.82 3.74
N CYS A 56 0.81 11.43 2.82
CA CYS A 56 -0.03 10.73 1.86
C CYS A 56 0.83 9.82 0.96
N GLY A 57 0.36 8.59 0.73
CA GLY A 57 1.07 7.60 -0.08
C GLY A 57 2.22 6.92 0.65
N SER A 58 2.38 7.15 1.96
CA SER A 58 3.39 6.48 2.78
C SER A 58 2.80 5.30 3.55
N LEU A 59 3.66 4.33 3.89
CA LEU A 59 3.35 3.22 4.79
C LEU A 59 4.57 2.96 5.71
N PRO A 60 4.35 2.43 6.93
CA PRO A 60 5.46 2.03 7.78
C PRO A 60 6.22 0.86 7.15
N ALA A 61 7.55 0.85 7.29
CA ALA A 61 8.41 -0.26 6.86
C ALA A 61 8.37 -1.46 7.82
N ASP A 62 7.66 -1.33 8.94
CA ASP A 62 7.51 -2.37 9.94
C ASP A 62 6.44 -3.38 9.49
N GLU A 63 6.86 -4.60 9.17
CA GLU A 63 6.01 -5.69 8.69
C GLU A 63 5.00 -6.20 9.74
N GLU A 64 5.18 -5.89 11.04
CA GLU A 64 4.21 -6.23 12.07
C GLU A 64 3.08 -5.19 12.14
N VAL A 65 3.44 -3.92 11.98
CA VAL A 65 2.49 -2.80 12.03
C VAL A 65 1.73 -2.62 10.71
N LEU A 66 2.37 -2.93 9.59
CA LEU A 66 1.83 -2.76 8.25
C LEU A 66 0.46 -3.44 8.05
N PRO A 67 0.26 -4.75 8.28
CA PRO A 67 -1.04 -5.39 8.11
C PRO A 67 -2.13 -4.79 9.00
N ALA A 68 -1.78 -4.31 10.19
CA ALA A 68 -2.71 -3.64 11.08
C ALA A 68 -3.24 -2.30 10.50
N LYS A 69 -2.48 -1.61 9.64
CA LYS A 69 -2.90 -0.35 9.01
C LYS A 69 -4.12 -0.51 8.10
N PHE A 70 -4.30 -1.69 7.52
CA PHE A 70 -5.41 -2.02 6.63
C PHE A 70 -6.25 -3.20 7.13
N GLY A 71 -6.09 -3.59 8.41
CA GLY A 71 -6.94 -4.56 9.09
C GLY A 71 -6.78 -6.00 8.60
N MET A 72 -5.62 -6.36 8.05
CA MET A 72 -5.37 -7.71 7.55
C MET A 72 -5.02 -8.68 8.69
N PRO A 73 -5.68 -9.85 8.77
CA PRO A 73 -5.30 -10.91 9.70
C PRO A 73 -3.87 -11.41 9.46
N ALA A 74 -3.18 -11.81 10.53
CA ALA A 74 -1.79 -12.23 10.49
C ALA A 74 -1.58 -13.46 9.58
N GLU A 75 -2.53 -14.38 9.55
CA GLU A 75 -2.48 -15.59 8.73
C GLU A 75 -2.47 -15.26 7.24
N LEU A 76 -3.35 -14.34 6.83
CA LEU A 76 -3.40 -13.86 5.44
C LEU A 76 -2.16 -13.05 5.10
N TRP A 77 -1.65 -12.24 6.04
CA TRP A 77 -0.41 -11.50 5.84
C TRP A 77 0.75 -12.44 5.55
N GLN A 78 0.93 -13.49 6.36
CA GLN A 78 1.98 -14.48 6.12
C GLN A 78 1.83 -15.18 4.76
N GLN A 79 0.59 -15.42 4.33
CA GLN A 79 0.29 -16.03 3.04
C GLN A 79 0.63 -15.11 1.85
N TYR A 80 0.34 -13.82 1.93
CA TYR A 80 0.39 -12.90 0.78
C TYR A 80 1.52 -11.87 0.82
N ARG A 81 2.25 -11.72 1.93
CA ARG A 81 3.30 -10.69 2.12
C ARG A 81 4.33 -10.65 1.00
N ARG A 82 4.70 -11.81 0.44
CA ARG A 82 5.67 -11.89 -0.66
C ARG A 82 5.20 -11.18 -1.93
N VAL A 83 3.90 -11.18 -2.22
CA VAL A 83 3.34 -10.44 -3.35
C VAL A 83 3.12 -8.98 -2.97
N MET A 84 2.64 -8.73 -1.76
CA MET A 84 2.30 -7.38 -1.29
C MET A 84 3.52 -6.47 -1.12
N LEU A 85 4.70 -7.02 -0.80
CA LEU A 85 5.97 -6.29 -0.62
C LEU A 85 6.84 -6.24 -1.89
N ARG A 86 6.26 -6.43 -3.08
CA ARG A 86 7.01 -6.36 -4.36
C ARG A 86 7.27 -4.93 -4.86
N GLY A 87 6.54 -3.95 -4.31
CA GLY A 87 6.60 -2.53 -4.69
C GLY A 87 7.72 -1.77 -4.01
#